data_AF-A0A0M3K4V5-F1
#
_entry.id   AF-A0A0M3K4V5-F1
#
_cell.length_a   1.000
_cell.length_b   1.000
_cell.length_c   1.000
_cell.angle_alpha   90.00
_cell.angle_beta   90.00
_cell.angle_gamma   90.00
#
_symmetry.space_group_name_H-M   'P 1'
#
loop_
_entity.id
_entity.type
_entity.pdbx_description
1 polymer ?
#
loop_
_entity_poly.entity_id
_entity_poly.type
_entity_poly.pdbx_seq_one_letter_code
_entity_poly.pdbx_strand_id
1 'polypeptide(L)'
;MSRDVAPRLKYPKPAMIYSSFLPALQGAKSKMAASDANSCIYMDDTPKQIKNKINKYAFSGGRDTIEEHRKLGGNCEVDISFQFLRYFMEDDDQLEDIRKRYTSGELLTGELKAIAIKEVQRVIGELQTRRKQVTDETVELFTTPRKLKYNY
;
A
#
# COMPACT_ATOMS: atom_id res chain seq x y z
N MET A 1 -9.21 24.98 9.69
CA MET A 1 -9.69 24.93 11.09
C MET A 1 -8.55 25.09 12.10
N SER A 2 -7.75 24.05 12.42
CA SER A 2 -6.76 24.14 13.52
C SER A 2 -5.70 25.23 13.32
N ARG A 3 -5.27 25.45 12.07
CA ARG A 3 -4.34 26.54 11.71
C ARG A 3 -4.91 27.95 11.89
N ASP A 4 -6.23 28.10 11.81
CA ASP A 4 -6.91 29.39 11.92
C ASP A 4 -7.10 29.78 13.40
N VAL A 5 -7.23 28.79 14.27
CA VAL A 5 -7.40 28.96 15.72
C VAL A 5 -6.06 29.18 16.44
N ALA A 6 -4.97 28.52 16.00
CA ALA A 6 -3.67 28.55 16.69
C ALA A 6 -3.15 29.97 17.05
N PRO A 7 -3.18 30.98 16.15
CA PRO A 7 -2.73 32.33 16.48
C PRO A 7 -3.57 33.01 17.57
N ARG A 8 -4.88 32.72 17.64
CA ARG A 8 -5.79 33.28 18.66
C ARG A 8 -5.44 32.78 20.06
N LEU A 9 -4.86 31.59 20.14
CA LEU A 9 -4.37 30.95 21.37
C LEU A 9 -2.87 31.22 21.62
N LYS A 10 -2.23 32.09 20.81
CA LYS A 10 -0.78 32.36 20.86
C LYS A 10 0.10 31.13 20.64
N TYR A 11 -0.40 30.14 19.89
CA TYR A 11 0.36 28.96 19.48
C TYR A 11 0.87 29.09 18.04
N PRO A 12 1.99 28.43 17.69
CA PRO A 12 2.43 28.32 16.30
C PRO A 12 1.44 27.51 15.47
N LYS A 13 1.31 27.84 14.18
CA LYS A 13 0.47 27.07 13.26
C LYS A 13 1.10 25.70 12.98
N PRO A 14 0.33 24.60 12.99
CA PRO A 14 0.87 23.30 12.61
C PRO A 14 1.22 23.26 11.11
N ALA A 15 2.35 22.61 10.80
CA ALA A 15 2.70 22.19 9.43
C ALA A 15 1.97 20.88 9.08
N MET A 16 1.78 20.62 7.79
CA MET A 16 1.07 19.43 7.30
C MET A 16 1.81 18.83 6.11
N ILE A 17 1.87 17.50 6.05
CA ILE A 17 2.34 16.73 4.90
C ILE A 17 1.15 15.87 4.43
N TYR A 18 0.79 15.99 3.15
CA TYR A 18 -0.34 15.28 2.57
C TYR A 18 0.15 14.10 1.74
N SER A 19 -0.44 12.92 1.96
CA SER A 19 -0.18 11.71 1.16
C SER A 19 -1.41 11.35 0.32
N SER A 20 -1.17 10.65 -0.79
CA SER A 20 -2.24 9.99 -1.55
C SER A 20 -2.76 8.76 -0.80
N PHE A 21 -3.96 8.30 -1.17
CA PHE A 21 -4.54 7.08 -0.61
C PHE A 21 -4.06 5.85 -1.37
N LEU A 22 -3.72 4.79 -0.63
CA LEU A 22 -3.59 3.45 -1.21
C LEU A 22 -5.01 2.99 -1.63
N PRO A 23 -5.24 2.64 -2.91
CA PRO A 23 -6.57 2.36 -3.42
C PRO A 23 -7.12 1.01 -2.92
N ALA A 24 -8.44 0.84 -2.97
CA ALA A 24 -9.08 -0.45 -2.70
C ALA A 24 -8.72 -1.49 -3.75
N LEU A 25 -8.79 -2.78 -3.38
CA LEU A 25 -8.52 -3.88 -4.31
C LEU A 25 -9.42 -3.80 -5.55
N GLN A 26 -10.69 -3.44 -5.40
CA GLN A 26 -11.62 -3.38 -6.54
C GLN A 26 -11.42 -2.19 -7.48
N GLY A 27 -10.53 -1.23 -7.16
CA GLY A 27 -10.20 -0.12 -8.06
C GLY A 27 -9.94 1.22 -7.37
N ALA A 28 -9.43 2.18 -8.15
CA ALA A 28 -8.99 3.49 -7.66
C ALA A 28 -10.11 4.44 -7.23
N LYS A 29 -11.39 4.13 -7.53
CA LYS A 29 -12.54 4.99 -7.19
C LYS A 29 -13.01 4.83 -5.74
N SER A 30 -12.60 3.78 -5.05
CA SER A 30 -12.94 3.53 -3.65
C SER A 30 -11.69 3.49 -2.78
N LYS A 31 -11.84 3.96 -1.53
CA LYS A 31 -10.82 3.79 -0.49
C LYS A 31 -10.99 2.42 0.15
N MET A 32 -9.89 1.83 0.62
CA MET A 32 -9.95 0.62 1.43
C MET A 32 -10.82 0.87 2.67
N ALA A 33 -11.74 -0.05 2.93
CA ALA A 33 -12.63 0.01 4.07
C ALA A 33 -12.58 -1.32 4.82
N ALA A 34 -12.27 -1.28 6.12
CA ALA A 34 -12.24 -2.48 6.96
C ALA A 34 -13.62 -3.18 7.05
N SER A 35 -14.71 -2.49 6.68
CA SER A 35 -16.05 -3.04 6.58
C SER A 35 -16.26 -3.98 5.38
N ASP A 36 -15.41 -3.92 4.35
CA ASP A 36 -15.38 -4.90 3.26
C ASP A 36 -14.03 -5.64 3.27
N ALA A 37 -14.05 -6.86 3.79
CA ALA A 37 -12.88 -7.71 3.93
C ALA A 37 -12.20 -8.08 2.59
N ASN A 38 -12.92 -7.94 1.48
CA ASN A 38 -12.37 -8.20 0.14
C ASN A 38 -11.79 -6.94 -0.50
N SER A 39 -12.01 -5.76 0.09
CA SER A 39 -11.50 -4.48 -0.42
C SER A 39 -10.07 -4.17 -0.01
N CYS A 40 -9.56 -4.86 1.01
CA CYS A 40 -8.28 -4.52 1.63
C CYS A 40 -7.44 -5.76 1.98
N ILE A 41 -6.13 -5.52 2.08
CA ILE A 41 -5.17 -6.45 2.68
C ILE A 41 -5.02 -6.04 4.14
N TYR A 42 -5.34 -6.94 5.06
CA TYR A 42 -5.16 -6.69 6.49
C TYR A 42 -3.74 -7.02 6.93
N MET A 43 -3.30 -6.39 8.02
CA MET A 43 -1.97 -6.61 8.59
C MET A 43 -1.80 -8.01 9.20
N ASP A 44 -2.89 -8.71 9.49
CA ASP A 44 -2.94 -10.08 9.99
C ASP A 44 -3.29 -11.11 8.92
N ASP A 45 -3.47 -10.70 7.65
CA ASP A 45 -3.66 -11.65 6.55
C ASP A 45 -2.43 -12.58 6.44
N THR A 46 -2.71 -13.87 6.27
CA THR A 46 -1.67 -14.87 5.97
C THR A 46 -1.14 -14.69 4.55
N PRO A 47 0.06 -15.21 4.22
CA PRO A 47 0.59 -15.18 2.86
C PRO A 47 -0.40 -15.74 1.81
N LYS A 48 -1.15 -16.79 2.18
CA LYS A 48 -2.18 -17.40 1.31
C LYS A 48 -3.38 -16.47 1.10
N GLN A 49 -3.85 -15.78 2.14
CA GLN A 49 -4.92 -14.78 2.03
C GLN A 49 -4.49 -13.61 1.14
N ILE A 50 -3.28 -13.06 1.34
CA ILE A 50 -2.73 -11.98 0.50
C ILE A 50 -2.71 -12.39 -0.97
N LYS A 51 -2.16 -13.58 -1.28
CA LYS A 51 -2.13 -14.13 -2.63
C LYS A 51 -3.53 -14.24 -3.23
N ASN A 52 -4.48 -14.79 -2.49
CA ASN A 52 -5.84 -14.98 -2.97
C ASN A 52 -6.55 -13.64 -3.22
N LYS A 53 -6.39 -12.67 -2.33
CA LYS A 53 -7.01 -11.36 -2.45
C LYS A 53 -6.49 -10.58 -3.64
N ILE A 54 -5.16 -10.56 -3.84
CA ILE A 54 -4.57 -9.89 -5.01
C ILE A 54 -5.00 -10.58 -6.31
N ASN A 55 -4.96 -11.91 -6.36
CA ASN A 55 -5.34 -12.63 -7.58
C ASN A 55 -6.82 -12.43 -7.93
N LYS A 56 -7.73 -12.52 -6.96
CA LYS A 56 -9.18 -12.52 -7.20
C LYS A 56 -9.81 -11.13 -7.24
N TYR A 57 -9.36 -10.22 -6.37
CA TYR A 57 -10.06 -8.95 -6.13
C TYR A 57 -9.29 -7.73 -6.61
N ALA A 58 -7.95 -7.81 -6.76
CA ALA A 58 -7.20 -6.66 -7.30
C ALA A 58 -7.57 -6.42 -8.76
N PHE A 59 -8.14 -5.24 -9.01
CA PHE A 59 -8.49 -4.77 -10.34
C PHE A 59 -7.25 -4.68 -11.23
N SER A 60 -7.39 -5.21 -12.44
CA SER A 60 -6.34 -5.27 -13.46
C SER A 60 -6.51 -4.13 -14.46
N GLY A 61 -5.43 -3.44 -14.76
CA GLY A 61 -5.35 -2.51 -15.90
C GLY A 61 -4.97 -3.19 -17.22
N GLY A 62 -4.77 -4.51 -17.22
CA GLY A 62 -4.49 -5.32 -18.40
C GLY A 62 -5.71 -5.52 -19.31
N ARG A 63 -5.56 -6.37 -20.33
CA ARG A 63 -6.63 -6.70 -21.29
C ARG A 63 -7.21 -8.08 -20.98
N ASP A 64 -8.40 -8.34 -21.49
CA ASP A 64 -9.12 -9.59 -21.25
C ASP A 64 -8.42 -10.80 -21.88
N THR A 65 -7.77 -10.59 -23.03
CA THR A 65 -7.02 -11.63 -23.73
C THR A 65 -5.52 -11.36 -23.74
N ILE A 66 -4.72 -12.44 -23.77
CA ILE A 66 -3.26 -12.35 -23.85
C ILE A 66 -2.83 -11.66 -25.14
N GLU A 67 -3.49 -11.97 -26.27
CA GLU A 67 -3.17 -11.38 -27.58
C GLU A 67 -3.34 -9.87 -27.58
N GLU A 68 -4.46 -9.37 -27.06
CA GLU A 68 -4.69 -7.93 -26.93
C GLU A 68 -3.72 -7.30 -25.93
N HIS A 69 -3.43 -7.96 -24.82
CA HIS A 69 -2.48 -7.43 -23.84
C HIS A 69 -1.07 -7.32 -24.42
N ARG A 70 -0.62 -8.32 -25.19
CA ARG A 70 0.66 -8.31 -25.89
C ARG A 70 0.74 -7.21 -26.95
N LYS A 71 -0.39 -6.90 -27.60
CA LYS A 71 -0.47 -5.90 -28.67
C LYS A 71 -0.63 -4.46 -28.16
N LEU A 72 -1.42 -4.27 -27.09
CA LEU A 72 -1.87 -2.96 -26.62
C LEU A 72 -1.35 -2.59 -25.23
N GLY A 73 -0.73 -3.53 -24.51
CA GLY A 73 -0.23 -3.34 -23.16
C GLY A 73 -1.30 -3.22 -22.08
N GLY A 74 -0.82 -3.07 -20.84
CA GLY A 74 -1.61 -2.76 -19.66
C GLY A 74 -1.53 -1.30 -19.24
N ASN A 75 -2.54 -0.81 -18.54
CA ASN A 75 -2.58 0.53 -17.97
C ASN A 75 -2.18 0.53 -16.49
N CYS A 76 -0.96 1.01 -16.19
CA CYS A 76 -0.42 1.12 -14.84
C CYS A 76 -1.18 2.11 -13.93
N GLU A 77 -1.86 3.12 -14.49
CA GLU A 77 -2.56 4.14 -13.69
C GLU A 77 -3.77 3.58 -12.95
N VAL A 78 -4.41 2.56 -13.52
CA VAL A 78 -5.61 1.92 -12.96
C VAL A 78 -5.33 0.56 -12.35
N ASP A 79 -4.19 -0.06 -12.64
CA ASP A 79 -3.83 -1.39 -12.14
C ASP A 79 -3.46 -1.36 -10.66
N ILE A 80 -4.26 -2.03 -9.82
CA ILE A 80 -4.07 -1.99 -8.37
C ILE A 80 -2.81 -2.73 -7.93
N SER A 81 -2.38 -3.76 -8.67
CA SER A 81 -1.14 -4.48 -8.34
C SER A 81 0.07 -3.58 -8.55
N PHE A 82 0.08 -2.81 -9.65
CA PHE A 82 1.10 -1.80 -9.88
C PHE A 82 1.04 -0.67 -8.85
N GLN A 83 -0.17 -0.20 -8.46
CA GLN A 83 -0.28 0.79 -7.39
C GLN A 83 0.33 0.28 -6.08
N PHE A 84 0.07 -0.98 -5.68
CA PHE A 84 0.70 -1.54 -4.48
C PHE A 84 2.24 -1.55 -4.58
N LEU A 85 2.80 -1.91 -5.74
CA LEU A 85 4.25 -1.84 -5.96
C LEU A 85 4.77 -0.41 -5.78
N ARG A 86 4.10 0.60 -6.32
CA ARG A 86 4.48 2.02 -6.15
C ARG A 86 4.57 2.47 -4.68
N TYR A 87 3.79 1.88 -3.78
CA TYR A 87 3.83 2.23 -2.35
C TYR A 87 4.85 1.43 -1.54
N PHE A 88 5.18 0.21 -1.96
CA PHE A 88 5.93 -0.75 -1.14
C PHE A 88 7.28 -1.15 -1.71
N MET A 89 7.49 -1.02 -3.02
CA MET A 89 8.78 -1.28 -3.66
C MET A 89 9.70 -0.08 -3.44
N GLU A 90 10.89 -0.35 -2.90
CA GLU A 90 11.90 0.68 -2.60
C GLU A 90 12.86 0.94 -3.77
N ASP A 91 12.93 0.01 -4.73
CA ASP A 91 13.80 0.09 -5.91
C ASP A 91 13.05 0.79 -7.06
N ASP A 92 13.39 2.06 -7.29
CA ASP A 92 12.80 2.90 -8.32
C ASP A 92 13.10 2.40 -9.75
N ASP A 93 14.30 1.85 -9.99
CA ASP A 93 14.69 1.33 -11.31
C ASP A 93 13.90 0.07 -11.64
N GLN A 94 13.73 -0.82 -10.65
CA GLN A 94 12.89 -2.01 -10.80
C GLN A 94 11.41 -1.63 -11.03
N LEU A 95 10.89 -0.64 -10.30
CA LEU A 95 9.51 -0.18 -10.47
C LEU A 95 9.28 0.38 -11.87
N GLU A 96 10.24 1.15 -12.40
CA GLU A 96 10.18 1.72 -13.74
C GLU A 96 10.32 0.66 -14.84
N ASP A 97 11.16 -0.37 -14.66
CA ASP A 97 11.23 -1.52 -15.56
C ASP A 97 9.88 -2.25 -15.65
N ILE A 98 9.28 -2.55 -14.50
CA ILE A 98 7.96 -3.18 -14.42
C ILE A 98 6.90 -2.32 -15.15
N ARG A 99 6.93 -1.00 -14.94
CA ARG A 99 6.02 -0.07 -15.61
C ARG A 99 6.16 -0.15 -17.13
N LYS A 100 7.39 -0.11 -17.65
CA LYS A 100 7.67 -0.18 -19.10
C LYS A 100 7.23 -1.52 -19.69
N ARG A 101 7.56 -2.63 -19.04
CA ARG A 101 7.24 -3.98 -19.51
C ARG A 101 5.73 -4.27 -19.46
N TYR A 102 5.02 -3.77 -18.45
CA TYR A 102 3.56 -3.91 -18.39
C TYR A 102 2.87 -3.02 -19.43
N THR A 103 3.34 -1.78 -19.60
CA THR A 103 2.75 -0.84 -20.56
C THR A 103 2.99 -1.25 -22.02
N SER A 104 4.09 -1.95 -22.30
CA SER A 104 4.38 -2.51 -23.63
C SER A 104 3.67 -3.84 -23.91
N GLY A 105 3.13 -4.51 -22.89
CA GLY A 105 2.52 -5.84 -23.00
C GLY A 105 3.52 -7.00 -22.88
N GLU A 106 4.78 -6.72 -22.58
CA GLU A 106 5.80 -7.75 -22.31
C GLU A 106 5.54 -8.50 -21.00
N LEU A 107 5.10 -7.79 -19.96
CA LEU A 107 4.74 -8.37 -18.68
C LEU A 107 3.23 -8.62 -18.65
N LEU A 108 2.78 -9.84 -18.36
CA LEU A 108 1.36 -10.15 -18.22
C LEU A 108 0.82 -9.75 -16.85
N THR A 109 -0.49 -9.51 -16.74
CA THR A 109 -1.16 -9.20 -15.45
C THR A 109 -0.88 -10.25 -14.37
N GLY A 110 -0.85 -11.54 -14.72
CA GLY A 110 -0.55 -12.60 -13.75
C GLY A 110 0.86 -12.50 -13.17
N GLU A 111 1.82 -12.09 -14.00
CA GLU A 111 3.22 -11.91 -13.59
C GLU A 111 3.36 -10.64 -12.73
N LEU A 112 2.73 -9.53 -13.13
CA LEU A 112 2.64 -8.32 -12.32
C LEU A 112 2.06 -8.59 -10.93
N LYS A 113 0.94 -9.34 -10.87
CA LYS A 113 0.32 -9.76 -9.61
C LYS A 113 1.26 -10.61 -8.76
N ALA A 114 2.03 -11.51 -9.36
CA ALA A 114 3.00 -12.33 -8.63
C ALA A 114 4.11 -11.47 -7.98
N ILE A 115 4.60 -10.46 -8.69
CA ILE A 115 5.58 -9.50 -8.14
C ILE A 115 4.96 -8.71 -6.98
N ALA A 116 3.75 -8.17 -7.17
CA ALA A 116 3.03 -7.47 -6.12
C ALA A 116 2.77 -8.34 -4.88
N ILE A 117 2.37 -9.60 -5.07
CA ILE A 117 2.15 -10.55 -3.96
C ILE A 117 3.44 -10.74 -3.17
N LYS A 118 4.58 -10.94 -3.84
CA LYS A 118 5.87 -11.12 -3.17
C LYS A 118 6.23 -9.90 -2.31
N GLU A 119 6.07 -8.71 -2.87
CA GLU A 119 6.41 -7.46 -2.18
C GLU A 119 5.50 -7.21 -0.98
N VAL A 120 4.20 -7.40 -1.15
CA VAL A 120 3.21 -7.23 -0.06
C VAL A 120 3.43 -8.27 1.03
N GLN A 121 3.71 -9.53 0.68
CA GLN A 121 4.03 -10.57 1.67
C GLN A 121 5.29 -10.25 2.47
N ARG A 122 6.33 -9.68 1.83
CA ARG A 122 7.54 -9.21 2.52
C ARG A 122 7.19 -8.16 3.56
N VAL A 123 6.53 -7.07 3.13
CA VAL A 123 6.18 -5.94 4.01
C VAL A 123 5.30 -6.39 5.17
N ILE A 124 4.23 -7.16 4.91
CA ILE A 124 3.32 -7.64 5.95
C ILE A 124 4.04 -8.64 6.88
N GLY A 125 4.85 -9.56 6.35
CA GLY A 125 5.60 -10.52 7.16
C GLY A 125 6.59 -9.86 8.12
N GLU A 126 7.28 -8.81 7.67
CA GLU A 126 8.16 -8.01 8.52
C GLU A 126 7.38 -7.27 9.61
N LEU A 127 6.24 -6.66 9.27
CA LEU A 127 5.36 -5.99 10.22
C LEU A 127 4.83 -6.97 11.29
N GLN A 128 4.38 -8.15 10.87
CA GLN A 128 3.92 -9.20 11.78
C GLN A 128 5.03 -9.68 12.71
N THR A 129 6.27 -9.78 12.22
CA THR A 129 7.43 -10.16 13.02
C THR A 129 7.72 -9.11 14.10
N ARG A 130 7.74 -7.82 13.73
CA ARG A 130 7.91 -6.72 14.69
C ARG A 130 6.75 -6.67 15.70
N ARG A 131 5.51 -6.87 15.24
CA ARG A 131 4.32 -6.88 16.11
C ARG A 131 4.40 -7.96 17.18
N LYS A 132 4.94 -9.14 16.88
CA LYS A 132 5.13 -10.23 17.87
C LYS A 132 6.09 -9.87 19.01
N GLN A 133 6.98 -8.91 18.80
CA GLN A 133 7.93 -8.44 19.81
C GLN A 133 7.35 -7.35 20.71
N VAL A 134 6.16 -6.84 20.40
CA VAL A 134 5.48 -5.82 21.22
C VAL A 134 4.84 -6.53 22.41
N THR A 135 5.32 -6.20 23.61
CA THR A 135 4.80 -6.72 24.88
C THR A 135 3.87 -5.73 25.57
N ASP A 136 3.18 -6.18 26.61
CA ASP A 136 2.34 -5.30 27.43
C ASP A 136 3.17 -4.20 28.09
N GLU A 137 4.40 -4.49 28.54
CA GLU A 137 5.31 -3.47 29.08
C GLU A 137 5.72 -2.46 28.00
N THR A 138 5.86 -2.90 26.74
CA THR A 138 6.13 -2.00 25.62
C THR A 138 4.93 -1.06 25.41
N VAL A 139 3.71 -1.58 25.42
CA VAL A 139 2.49 -0.77 25.27
C VAL A 139 2.36 0.22 26.44
N GLU A 140 2.57 -0.24 27.67
CA GLU A 140 2.54 0.60 28.86
C GLU A 140 3.59 1.72 28.78
N LEU A 141 4.82 1.37 28.38
CA LEU A 141 5.88 2.35 28.16
C LEU A 141 5.44 3.41 27.14
N PHE A 142 4.89 3.02 25.99
CA PHE A 142 4.49 3.98 24.94
C PHE A 142 3.25 4.82 25.29
N THR A 143 2.37 4.32 26.16
CA THR A 143 1.13 5.01 26.57
C THR A 143 1.28 5.82 27.86
N THR A 144 2.33 5.59 28.65
CA THR A 144 2.62 6.36 29.87
C THR A 144 3.19 7.75 29.53
N PRO A 145 2.56 8.84 30.02
CA PRO A 145 3.13 10.19 29.90
C PRO A 145 4.49 10.27 30.59
N ARG A 146 5.53 10.54 29.81
CA ARG A 146 6.91 10.66 30.31
C ARG A 146 7.69 11.67 29.50
N LYS A 147 8.80 12.17 30.07
CA LYS A 147 9.74 13.00 29.34
C LYS A 147 10.38 12.17 28.21
N LEU A 148 10.30 12.66 26.98
CA LEU A 148 10.99 12.05 25.83
C LEU A 148 12.49 12.36 25.88
N LYS A 149 13.28 11.64 25.09
CA LYS A 149 14.75 11.80 25.00
C LYS A 149 15.15 13.05 24.19
N TYR A 150 14.40 14.13 24.34
CA TYR A 150 14.65 15.41 23.69
C TYR A 150 14.44 16.52 24.73
N ASN A 151 15.25 17.57 24.65
CA ASN A 151 15.01 18.82 25.35
C ASN A 151 14.62 19.83 24.26
N TYR A 152 13.36 20.24 24.27
CA TYR A 152 12.79 21.28 23.41
C TYR A 152 12.45 22.49 24.25
#